data_AF-A0AA97FA37-F1
#
_entry.id   AF-A0AA97FA37-F1
#
_cell.length_a   1.000
_cell.length_b   1.000
_cell.length_c   1.000
_cell.angle_alpha   90.00
_cell.angle_beta   90.00
_cell.angle_gamma   90.00
#
_symmetry.space_group_name_H-M   'P 1'
#
loop_
_entity.id
_entity.type
_entity.pdbx_description
1 polymer ?
#
loop_
_entity_poly.entity_id
_entity_poly.type
_entity_poly.pdbx_seq_one_letter_code
_entity_poly.pdbx_strand_id
1 'polypeptide(L)'
;MHNFEYMKGASAIVNRFTESERGNASRSYVWHRANGELPCDAIMRAMQDTMNGKRRYPELRGALIGGDASNETRWIEYPERGGFRFVGFADEVIEGRAIDHFGWYTDEFDGETLRGAVYQLPANNGQPRFIAAYRHGSYSRQKKRWTDVSGNPAALLDVRGIYETARDAAFPANSLAEHAAEKEREYQAAWQAGGRYRELLDSAKAMHNLARELIGELRDYASHNEGIAYPKICKMIRANIRKSLEQWRDDNRAAGDLRDEWEAPAPKAASNQWQARKRQLWEAFADGADITT
;
A
#
# COMPACT_ATOMS: atom_id res chain seq x y z
N MET A 1 -18.45 52.23 4.71
CA MET A 1 -17.25 53.06 4.89
C MET A 1 -16.43 52.73 6.14
N HIS A 2 -16.92 51.93 7.11
CA HIS A 2 -16.12 51.52 8.28
C HIS A 2 -14.95 50.56 7.98
N ASN A 3 -14.97 49.75 6.91
CA ASN A 3 -13.91 48.76 6.66
C ASN A 3 -12.53 49.31 6.27
N PHE A 4 -12.44 50.58 5.83
CA PHE A 4 -11.17 51.15 5.34
C PHE A 4 -10.27 51.73 6.45
N GLU A 5 -10.85 52.20 7.56
CA GLU A 5 -10.06 52.63 8.73
C GLU A 5 -9.49 51.44 9.50
N TYR A 6 -10.20 50.30 9.53
CA TYR A 6 -9.75 49.08 10.20
C TYR A 6 -8.46 48.49 9.59
N MET A 7 -8.26 48.58 8.26
CA MET A 7 -7.04 48.05 7.62
C MET A 7 -5.80 48.89 7.88
N LYS A 8 -5.94 50.22 8.09
CA LYS A 8 -4.82 51.10 8.42
C LYS A 8 -4.25 50.81 9.82
N GLY A 9 -5.11 50.48 10.78
CA GLY A 9 -4.69 50.07 12.13
C GLY A 9 -3.92 48.75 12.14
N ALA A 10 -4.39 47.75 11.39
CA ALA A 10 -3.72 46.46 11.28
C ALA A 10 -2.30 46.58 10.68
N SER A 11 -2.11 47.38 9.63
CA SER A 11 -0.79 47.57 9.01
C SER A 11 0.22 48.25 9.96
N ALA A 12 -0.22 49.15 10.83
CA ALA A 12 0.64 49.80 11.82
C ALA A 12 1.09 48.84 12.94
N ILE A 13 0.24 47.87 13.30
CA ILE A 13 0.54 46.85 14.32
C ILE A 13 1.50 45.79 13.78
N VAL A 14 1.30 45.32 12.54
CA VAL A 14 2.20 44.33 11.90
C VAL A 14 3.65 44.84 11.81
N ASN A 15 3.84 46.14 11.58
CA ASN A 15 5.16 46.74 11.48
C ASN A 15 5.93 46.79 12.81
N ARG A 16 5.26 46.63 13.96
CA ARG A 16 5.91 46.57 15.28
C ARG A 16 6.41 45.19 15.66
N PHE A 17 6.01 44.15 14.93
CA PHE A 17 6.48 42.80 15.20
C PHE A 17 7.88 42.56 14.64
N THR A 18 8.69 41.89 15.46
CA THR A 18 9.93 41.24 15.04
C THR A 18 9.64 40.18 13.97
N GLU A 19 10.67 39.76 13.24
CA GLU A 19 10.52 38.80 12.15
C GLU A 19 9.98 37.44 12.63
N SER A 20 10.38 37.01 13.84
CA SER A 20 9.87 35.79 14.47
C SER A 20 8.39 35.89 14.86
N GLU A 21 7.95 37.06 15.34
CA GLU A 21 6.56 37.35 15.67
C GLU A 21 5.68 37.42 14.42
N ARG A 22 6.18 37.99 13.31
CA ARG A 22 5.49 37.95 12.01
C ARG A 22 5.29 36.52 11.52
N GLY A 23 6.29 35.67 11.71
CA GLY A 23 6.19 34.23 11.43
C GLY A 23 5.10 33.54 12.27
N ASN A 24 5.02 33.85 13.56
CA ASN A 24 3.98 33.29 14.45
C ASN A 24 2.57 33.82 14.10
N ALA A 25 2.45 35.10 13.78
CA ALA A 25 1.18 35.72 13.38
C ALA A 25 0.66 35.11 12.08
N SER A 26 1.54 34.87 11.10
CA SER A 26 1.15 34.22 9.84
C SER A 26 0.62 32.80 10.07
N ARG A 27 1.27 32.00 10.93
CA ARG A 27 0.82 30.63 11.25
C ARG A 27 -0.50 30.62 12.02
N SER A 28 -0.64 31.53 12.98
CA SER A 28 -1.87 31.68 13.76
C SER A 28 -3.04 32.15 12.89
N TYR A 29 -2.79 33.03 11.91
CA TYR A 29 -3.80 33.44 10.93
C TYR A 29 -4.33 32.26 10.11
N VAL A 30 -3.42 31.42 9.59
CA VAL A 30 -3.79 30.21 8.84
C VAL A 30 -4.60 29.25 9.72
N TRP A 31 -4.25 29.12 11.01
CA TRP A 31 -5.00 28.30 11.97
C TRP A 31 -6.44 28.79 12.17
N HIS A 32 -6.67 30.10 12.37
CA HIS A 32 -8.02 30.65 12.54
C HIS A 32 -8.87 30.56 11.27
N ARG A 33 -8.24 30.79 10.10
CA ARG A 33 -8.89 30.59 8.80
C ARG A 33 -9.33 29.15 8.58
N ALA A 34 -8.51 28.18 8.97
CA ALA A 34 -8.84 26.76 8.89
C ALA A 34 -10.01 26.37 9.81
N ASN A 35 -10.24 27.12 10.90
CA ASN A 35 -11.34 26.92 11.84
C ASN A 35 -12.61 27.74 11.50
N GLY A 36 -12.70 28.25 10.27
CA GLY A 36 -13.91 28.90 9.75
C GLY A 36 -14.09 30.37 10.16
N GLU A 37 -13.08 31.00 10.78
CA GLU A 37 -13.18 32.41 11.14
C GLU A 37 -13.13 33.32 9.91
N LEU A 38 -13.88 34.43 9.95
CA LEU A 38 -13.82 35.45 8.91
C LEU A 38 -12.42 36.06 8.84
N PRO A 39 -11.95 36.52 7.67
CA PRO A 39 -10.58 37.02 7.50
C PRO A 39 -10.18 38.12 8.49
N CYS A 40 -11.10 39.03 8.81
CA CYS A 40 -10.86 40.10 9.79
C CYS A 40 -10.64 39.56 11.20
N ASP A 41 -11.48 38.62 11.63
CA ASP A 41 -11.41 38.03 12.97
C ASP A 41 -10.15 37.17 13.11
N ALA A 42 -9.83 36.40 12.07
CA ALA A 42 -8.64 35.57 12.02
C ALA A 42 -7.34 36.39 12.15
N ILE A 43 -7.26 37.57 11.51
CA ILE A 43 -6.10 38.47 11.66
C ILE A 43 -6.02 38.99 13.09
N MET A 44 -7.13 39.45 13.66
CA MET A 44 -7.17 39.99 15.02
C MET A 44 -6.77 38.94 16.06
N ARG A 45 -7.27 37.70 15.93
CA ARG A 45 -6.91 36.61 16.84
C ARG A 45 -5.48 36.13 16.64
N ALA A 46 -4.97 36.12 15.42
CA ALA A 46 -3.56 35.81 15.15
C ALA A 46 -2.61 36.84 15.77
N MET A 47 -2.98 38.12 15.73
CA MET A 47 -2.25 39.19 16.43
C MET A 47 -2.32 38.99 17.94
N GLN A 48 -3.51 38.70 18.49
CA GLN A 48 -3.70 38.46 19.92
C GLN A 48 -2.91 37.25 20.42
N ASP A 49 -2.89 36.14 19.65
CA ASP A 49 -2.09 34.96 19.97
C ASP A 49 -0.59 35.30 19.98
N THR A 50 -0.14 36.11 19.03
CA THR A 50 1.26 36.57 18.96
C THR A 50 1.63 37.44 20.15
N MET A 51 0.77 38.41 20.51
CA MET A 51 0.96 39.27 21.69
C MET A 51 0.96 38.48 23.00
N ASN A 52 0.15 37.42 23.08
CA ASN A 52 0.07 36.55 24.25
C ASN A 52 1.17 35.46 24.27
N GLY A 53 2.12 35.48 23.34
CA GLY A 53 3.15 34.44 23.21
C GLY A 53 2.61 33.06 22.86
N LYS A 54 1.34 32.95 22.45
CA LYS A 54 0.68 31.70 22.08
C LYS A 54 1.12 31.30 20.68
N ARG A 55 1.80 30.16 20.59
CA ARG A 55 2.17 29.55 19.31
C ARG A 55 1.06 28.64 18.84
N ARG A 56 0.48 28.95 17.69
CA ARG A 56 -0.45 28.05 17.00
C ARG A 56 0.19 27.52 15.74
N TYR A 57 0.20 26.21 15.62
CA TYR A 57 0.46 25.53 14.38
C TYR A 57 -0.89 25.25 13.75
N PRO A 58 -1.09 25.48 12.44
CA PRO A 58 -2.32 25.07 11.75
C PRO A 58 -2.70 23.66 12.22
N GLU A 59 -3.97 23.47 12.60
CA GLU A 59 -4.45 22.14 12.93
C GLU A 59 -4.19 21.32 11.68
N LEU A 60 -3.39 20.25 11.83
CA LEU A 60 -3.14 19.24 10.79
C LEU A 60 -4.43 18.42 10.56
N ARG A 61 -5.60 19.06 10.45
CA ARG A 61 -6.79 18.42 9.92
C ARG A 61 -6.54 18.17 8.45
N GLY A 62 -5.94 17.03 8.15
CA GLY A 62 -5.82 16.52 6.80
C GLY A 62 -4.51 15.82 6.47
N ALA A 63 -3.45 15.92 7.28
CA ALA A 63 -2.34 14.99 7.17
C ALA A 63 -2.64 13.80 8.07
N LEU A 64 -3.25 12.76 7.50
CA LEU A 64 -3.46 11.51 8.23
C LEU A 64 -2.12 10.78 8.26
N ILE A 65 -1.46 10.82 9.41
CA ILE A 65 -0.38 9.87 9.71
C ILE A 65 -1.10 8.57 10.06
N GLY A 66 -1.29 7.71 9.06
CA GLY A 66 -1.78 6.36 9.27
C GLY A 66 -0.68 5.52 9.94
N GLY A 67 -1.02 4.81 11.02
CA GLY A 67 -0.31 3.57 11.37
C GLY A 67 -0.83 2.46 10.46
N ASP A 68 -0.06 1.50 9.98
CA ASP A 68 1.16 0.89 10.50
C ASP A 68 2.29 1.05 9.47
N ALA A 69 3.37 1.69 9.88
CA ALA A 69 4.63 1.65 9.15
C ALA A 69 5.68 1.51 10.24
N SER A 70 6.63 0.60 10.06
CA SER A 70 7.60 0.18 11.09
C SER A 70 8.25 1.37 11.82
N ASN A 71 9.00 1.16 12.90
CA ASN A 71 9.78 2.25 13.54
C ASN A 71 10.68 3.05 12.57
N GLU A 72 10.86 2.55 11.37
CA GLU A 72 11.71 3.07 10.31
C GLU A 72 10.95 3.85 9.23
N THR A 73 9.62 3.63 9.08
CA THR A 73 8.83 4.27 8.03
C THR A 73 7.50 4.84 8.52
N ARG A 74 6.93 5.82 7.82
CA ARG A 74 5.64 6.43 8.18
C ARG A 74 4.78 6.67 6.95
N TRP A 75 3.57 6.12 6.94
CA TRP A 75 2.56 6.49 5.96
C TRP A 75 2.01 7.88 6.27
N ILE A 76 1.92 8.73 5.25
CA ILE A 76 1.35 10.06 5.34
C ILE A 76 0.48 10.34 4.13
N GLU A 77 -0.79 10.67 4.41
CA GLU A 77 -1.68 11.25 3.42
C GLU A 77 -1.50 12.76 3.37
N TYR A 78 -1.57 13.36 2.18
CA TYR A 78 -1.37 14.79 1.95
C TYR A 78 -0.10 15.34 2.62
N PRO A 79 1.11 14.86 2.23
CA PRO A 79 2.37 15.30 2.84
C PRO A 79 2.51 16.82 2.91
N GLU A 80 2.01 17.54 1.92
CA GLU A 80 2.00 19.00 1.87
C GLU A 80 1.24 19.65 3.04
N ARG A 81 0.17 19.01 3.53
CA ARG A 81 -0.54 19.47 4.73
C ARG A 81 0.28 19.27 5.99
N GLY A 82 1.14 18.25 6.01
CA GLY A 82 2.13 17.99 7.05
C GLY A 82 3.34 18.93 7.03
N GLY A 83 3.41 19.86 6.07
CA GLY A 83 4.55 20.77 5.89
C GLY A 83 5.72 20.16 5.10
N PHE A 84 5.53 18.98 4.49
CA PHE A 84 6.49 18.37 3.58
C PHE A 84 6.31 18.95 2.18
N ARG A 85 7.36 19.50 1.59
CA ARG A 85 7.32 19.99 0.20
C ARG A 85 7.81 18.89 -0.74
N PHE A 86 6.97 18.46 -1.68
CA PHE A 86 7.41 17.54 -2.72
C PHE A 86 8.46 18.21 -3.61
N VAL A 87 9.63 17.59 -3.75
CA VAL A 87 10.74 18.08 -4.58
C VAL A 87 10.65 17.48 -5.98
N GLY A 88 10.42 16.18 -6.07
CA GLY A 88 10.36 15.43 -7.31
C GLY A 88 10.48 13.92 -7.06
N PHE A 89 10.32 13.13 -8.11
CA PHE A 89 10.64 11.70 -8.05
C PHE A 89 12.14 11.47 -8.13
N ALA A 90 12.62 10.32 -7.62
CA ALA A 90 14.05 10.02 -7.54
C ALA A 90 14.75 10.08 -8.90
N ASP A 91 14.10 9.57 -9.95
CA ASP A 91 14.58 9.61 -11.33
C ASP A 91 14.56 11.02 -11.96
N GLU A 92 13.74 11.93 -11.43
CA GLU A 92 13.69 13.34 -11.85
C GLU A 92 14.72 14.19 -11.09
N VAL A 93 14.99 13.86 -9.83
CA VAL A 93 15.93 14.59 -8.96
C VAL A 93 17.39 14.25 -9.31
N ILE A 94 17.68 13.00 -9.68
CA ILE A 94 19.03 12.62 -10.10
C ILE A 94 19.17 12.85 -11.61
N GLU A 95 19.77 13.98 -11.96
CA GLU A 95 20.16 14.26 -13.33
C GLU A 95 21.21 13.25 -13.83
N GLY A 96 21.10 12.80 -15.08
CA GLY A 96 22.16 12.05 -15.76
C GLY A 96 21.99 10.54 -15.91
N ARG A 97 20.77 10.00 -16.01
CA ARG A 97 20.47 8.57 -16.24
C ARG A 97 20.97 7.58 -15.17
N ALA A 98 21.31 8.04 -13.96
CA ALA A 98 21.70 7.12 -12.89
C ALA A 98 20.52 6.24 -12.41
N ILE A 99 19.30 6.74 -12.57
CA ILE A 99 18.05 5.98 -12.44
C ILE A 99 17.34 6.12 -13.79
N ASP A 100 17.20 5.03 -14.54
CA ASP A 100 16.66 5.04 -15.91
C ASP A 100 15.23 4.47 -16.03
N HIS A 101 14.58 4.24 -14.89
CA HIS A 101 13.23 3.69 -14.79
C HIS A 101 12.30 4.67 -14.04
N PHE A 102 10.98 4.52 -14.25
CA PHE A 102 9.94 5.41 -13.70
C PHE A 102 9.25 4.84 -12.47
N GLY A 103 9.94 3.97 -11.72
CA GLY A 103 9.40 3.22 -10.59
C GLY A 103 9.53 1.71 -10.76
N TRP A 104 8.92 0.97 -9.85
CA TRP A 104 8.98 -0.47 -9.70
C TRP A 104 7.56 -1.04 -9.68
N TYR A 105 7.29 -2.04 -10.51
CA TYR A 105 5.98 -2.69 -10.54
C TYR A 105 5.81 -3.63 -9.34
N THR A 106 4.63 -3.61 -8.73
CA THR A 106 4.27 -4.50 -7.61
C THR A 106 3.73 -5.85 -8.07
N ASP A 107 3.48 -6.01 -9.37
CA ASP A 107 3.04 -7.24 -10.02
C ASP A 107 3.73 -7.42 -11.39
N GLU A 108 3.43 -8.53 -12.07
CA GLU A 108 3.92 -8.83 -13.44
C GLU A 108 3.06 -8.19 -14.54
N PHE A 109 1.96 -7.51 -14.18
CA PHE A 109 0.92 -7.06 -15.11
C PHE A 109 0.91 -5.53 -15.29
N ASP A 110 1.97 -4.85 -14.86
CA ASP A 110 2.13 -3.39 -14.94
C ASP A 110 0.96 -2.63 -14.25
N GLY A 111 0.31 -3.23 -13.25
CA GLY A 111 -0.86 -2.65 -12.60
C GLY A 111 -0.50 -1.46 -11.72
N GLU A 112 0.13 -1.78 -10.60
CA GLU A 112 0.54 -0.82 -9.58
C GLU A 112 2.06 -0.60 -9.62
N THR A 113 2.47 0.64 -9.35
CA THR A 113 3.87 1.07 -9.41
C THR A 113 4.22 1.81 -8.13
N LEU A 114 5.39 1.49 -7.55
CA LEU A 114 6.02 2.26 -6.50
C LEU A 114 7.14 3.11 -7.09
N ARG A 115 7.10 4.41 -6.88
CA ARG A 115 8.12 5.34 -7.38
C ARG A 115 8.77 6.09 -6.24
N GLY A 116 10.11 6.07 -6.21
CA GLY A 116 10.89 6.80 -5.22
C GLY A 116 10.60 8.29 -5.28
N ALA A 117 10.36 8.91 -4.14
CA ALA A 117 9.92 10.30 -4.01
C ALA A 117 10.79 11.03 -2.98
N VAL A 118 11.12 12.29 -3.27
CA VAL A 118 11.91 13.13 -2.37
C VAL A 118 11.05 14.27 -1.84
N TYR A 119 11.03 14.41 -0.52
CA TYR A 119 10.36 15.52 0.16
C TYR A 119 11.37 16.38 0.90
N GLN A 120 11.14 17.70 0.88
CA GLN A 120 11.86 18.67 1.68
C GLN A 120 11.10 18.92 2.99
N LEU A 121 11.81 18.82 4.11
CA LEU A 121 11.34 19.14 5.45
C LEU A 121 11.44 20.66 5.71
N PRO A 122 10.72 21.19 6.71
CA PRO A 122 11.00 22.52 7.23
C PRO A 122 12.48 22.67 7.59
N ALA A 123 13.06 23.78 7.14
CA ALA A 123 14.46 24.10 7.39
C ALA A 123 14.78 24.08 8.89
N ASN A 124 15.96 23.59 9.23
CA ASN A 124 16.48 23.63 10.59
C ASN A 124 17.71 24.53 10.62
N ASN A 125 17.69 25.56 11.44
CA ASN A 125 18.74 26.59 11.48
C ASN A 125 19.06 27.19 10.10
N GLY A 126 18.03 27.43 9.28
CA GLY A 126 18.15 27.99 7.94
C GLY A 126 18.63 27.00 6.86
N GLN A 127 18.96 25.76 7.23
CA GLN A 127 19.42 24.74 6.28
C GLN A 127 18.26 23.87 5.79
N PRO A 128 18.15 23.62 4.47
CA PRO A 128 17.18 22.68 3.93
C PRO A 128 17.52 21.26 4.39
N ARG A 129 16.50 20.43 4.54
CA ARG A 129 16.64 19.01 4.87
C ARG A 129 15.68 18.21 4.01
N PHE A 130 16.09 17.02 3.64
CA PHE A 130 15.34 16.15 2.73
C PHE A 130 15.11 14.79 3.37
N ILE A 131 14.03 14.14 2.97
CA ILE A 131 13.66 12.80 3.42
C ILE A 131 13.32 11.94 2.21
N ALA A 132 13.78 10.70 2.26
CA ALA A 132 13.47 9.68 1.26
C ALA A 132 12.06 9.14 1.49
N ALA A 133 11.36 8.82 0.41
CA ALA A 133 10.03 8.24 0.46
C ALA A 133 9.76 7.41 -0.80
N TYR A 134 8.63 6.73 -0.85
CA TYR A 134 8.02 6.32 -2.12
C TYR A 134 6.54 6.68 -2.15
N ARG A 135 5.99 6.74 -3.36
CA ARG A 135 4.56 6.91 -3.60
C ARG A 135 4.01 5.72 -4.35
N HIS A 136 2.74 5.43 -4.08
CA HIS A 136 2.00 4.36 -4.74
C HIS A 136 1.08 4.95 -5.81
N GLY A 137 1.20 4.48 -7.04
CA GLY A 137 0.45 5.00 -8.18
C GLY A 137 0.67 4.20 -9.45
N SER A 138 0.43 4.85 -10.57
CA SER A 138 0.70 4.31 -11.90
C SER A 138 1.31 5.40 -12.78
N TYR A 139 2.28 4.99 -13.59
CA TYR A 139 2.91 5.87 -14.57
C TYR A 139 2.35 5.63 -15.97
N SER A 140 1.63 6.61 -16.52
CA SER A 140 1.15 6.54 -17.90
C SER A 140 2.25 6.97 -18.86
N ARG A 141 2.81 6.03 -19.64
CA ARG A 141 3.79 6.33 -20.70
C ARG A 141 3.20 7.26 -21.78
N GLN A 142 1.92 7.08 -22.13
CA GLN A 142 1.24 7.90 -23.13
C GLN A 142 1.08 9.35 -22.66
N LYS A 143 0.67 9.56 -21.41
CA LYS A 143 0.47 10.90 -20.84
C LYS A 143 1.75 11.48 -20.22
N LYS A 144 2.83 10.68 -20.14
CA LYS A 144 4.09 10.97 -19.43
C LYS A 144 3.84 11.54 -18.04
N ARG A 145 2.92 10.93 -17.31
CA ARG A 145 2.39 11.48 -16.05
C ARG A 145 2.16 10.38 -15.02
N TRP A 146 2.56 10.70 -13.79
CA TRP A 146 2.23 9.95 -12.59
C TRP A 146 0.80 10.24 -12.11
N THR A 147 0.11 9.19 -11.67
CA THR A 147 -1.19 9.28 -11.01
C THR A 147 -1.17 8.41 -9.75
N ASP A 148 -1.43 8.98 -8.59
CA ASP A 148 -1.52 8.20 -7.34
C ASP A 148 -2.77 7.31 -7.32
N VAL A 149 -2.67 6.13 -6.69
CA VAL A 149 -3.77 5.14 -6.64
C VAL A 149 -5.03 5.75 -6.02
N SER A 150 -4.89 6.54 -4.95
CA SER A 150 -6.01 7.14 -4.22
C SER A 150 -6.54 8.43 -4.86
N GLY A 151 -5.97 8.86 -6.00
CA GLY A 151 -6.22 10.18 -6.59
C GLY A 151 -5.67 11.36 -5.77
N ASN A 152 -5.08 11.09 -4.61
CA ASN A 152 -4.52 12.07 -3.69
C ASN A 152 -3.05 11.77 -3.44
N PRO A 153 -2.21 12.79 -3.19
CA PRO A 153 -0.82 12.58 -2.85
C PRO A 153 -0.72 11.87 -1.50
N ALA A 154 -0.15 10.67 -1.51
CA ALA A 154 0.21 9.94 -0.30
C ALA A 154 1.59 9.33 -0.48
N ALA A 155 2.34 9.21 0.61
CA ALA A 155 3.70 8.72 0.58
C ALA A 155 4.03 7.90 1.83
N LEU A 156 4.97 6.97 1.67
CA LEU A 156 5.63 6.30 2.80
C LEU A 156 7.02 6.90 2.97
N LEU A 157 7.24 7.61 4.07
CA LEU A 157 8.49 8.30 4.39
C LEU A 157 9.44 7.38 5.14
N ASP A 158 10.74 7.41 4.82
CA ASP A 158 11.79 6.78 5.61
C ASP A 158 12.27 7.72 6.71
N VAL A 159 11.84 7.47 7.94
CA VAL A 159 12.14 8.33 9.09
C VAL A 159 13.50 8.03 9.74
N ARG A 160 14.26 7.04 9.23
CA ARG A 160 15.62 6.76 9.69
C ARG A 160 16.64 7.76 9.15
N GLY A 161 16.39 8.29 7.95
CA GLY A 161 17.34 9.08 7.19
C GLY A 161 16.84 10.49 6.92
N ILE A 162 17.61 11.48 7.38
CA ILE A 162 17.46 12.88 6.97
C ILE A 162 18.72 13.26 6.20
N TYR A 163 18.54 13.81 5.00
CA TYR A 163 19.60 14.13 4.05
C TYR A 163 19.78 15.64 3.91
N GLU A 164 21.01 16.06 3.60
CA GLU A 164 21.36 17.48 3.41
C GLU A 164 20.99 17.98 2.01
N THR A 165 21.01 17.09 1.00
CA THR A 165 20.64 17.42 -0.37
C THR A 165 19.53 16.52 -0.89
N ALA A 166 18.74 17.03 -1.86
CA ALA A 166 17.71 16.25 -2.53
C ALA A 166 18.29 15.05 -3.29
N ARG A 167 19.49 15.21 -3.85
CA ARG A 167 20.20 14.17 -4.60
C ARG A 167 20.59 13.00 -3.70
N ASP A 168 21.06 13.27 -2.49
CA ASP A 168 21.44 12.23 -1.52
C ASP A 168 20.23 11.44 -1.02
N ALA A 169 19.06 12.08 -0.96
CA ALA A 169 17.80 11.42 -0.59
C ALA A 169 17.22 10.55 -1.73
N ALA A 170 17.58 10.82 -2.99
CA ALA A 170 16.96 10.17 -4.14
C ALA A 170 17.36 8.69 -4.32
N PHE A 171 18.62 8.31 -4.09
CA PHE A 171 19.02 6.89 -4.15
C PHE A 171 18.34 6.03 -3.07
N PRO A 172 18.33 6.44 -1.79
CA PRO A 172 17.56 5.74 -0.76
C PRO A 172 16.07 5.69 -1.06
N ALA A 173 15.48 6.76 -1.61
CA ALA A 173 14.08 6.77 -2.04
C ALA A 173 13.79 5.71 -3.11
N ASN A 174 14.69 5.56 -4.08
CA ASN A 174 14.55 4.52 -5.12
C ASN A 174 14.69 3.11 -4.56
N SER A 175 15.69 2.88 -3.70
CA SER A 175 15.90 1.59 -3.04
C SER A 175 14.74 1.21 -2.11
N LEU A 176 14.16 2.20 -1.42
CA LEU A 176 12.96 2.00 -0.60
C LEU A 176 11.77 1.54 -1.46
N ALA A 177 11.56 2.18 -2.62
CA ALA A 177 10.52 1.79 -3.56
C ALA A 177 10.74 0.38 -4.14
N GLU A 178 11.99 0.05 -4.50
CA GLU A 178 12.37 -1.27 -5.00
C GLU A 178 12.05 -2.36 -3.98
N HIS A 179 12.51 -2.17 -2.74
CA HIS A 179 12.32 -3.14 -1.67
C HIS A 179 10.85 -3.32 -1.31
N ALA A 180 10.07 -2.24 -1.33
CA ALA A 180 8.63 -2.32 -1.12
C ALA A 180 7.92 -3.06 -2.27
N ALA A 181 8.34 -2.82 -3.52
CA ALA A 181 7.73 -3.48 -4.68
C ALA A 181 8.05 -4.98 -4.71
N GLU A 182 9.28 -5.37 -4.38
CA GLU A 182 9.64 -6.78 -4.22
C GLU A 182 8.83 -7.45 -3.11
N LYS A 183 8.63 -6.74 -1.98
CA LYS A 183 7.84 -7.27 -0.89
C LYS A 183 6.39 -7.54 -1.28
N GLU A 184 5.80 -6.62 -2.05
CA GLU A 184 4.44 -6.75 -2.57
C GLU A 184 4.36 -7.88 -3.60
N ARG A 185 5.33 -7.99 -4.53
CA ARG A 185 5.39 -9.10 -5.48
C ARG A 185 5.40 -10.47 -4.81
N GLU A 186 6.27 -10.66 -3.80
CA GLU A 186 6.32 -11.91 -3.05
C GLU A 186 5.00 -12.18 -2.30
N TYR A 187 4.36 -11.14 -1.73
CA TYR A 187 3.06 -11.25 -1.07
C TYR A 187 1.97 -11.69 -2.06
N GLN A 188 1.86 -11.00 -3.20
CA GLN A 188 0.90 -11.32 -4.26
C GLN A 188 1.11 -12.74 -4.81
N ALA A 189 2.36 -13.15 -5.02
CA ALA A 189 2.68 -14.51 -5.46
C ALA A 189 2.20 -15.57 -4.46
N ALA A 190 2.44 -15.34 -3.16
CA ALA A 190 1.97 -16.22 -2.09
C ALA A 190 0.44 -16.26 -2.01
N TRP A 191 -0.21 -15.10 -2.04
CA TRP A 191 -1.67 -14.98 -2.01
C TRP A 191 -2.34 -15.67 -3.20
N GLN A 192 -1.82 -15.46 -4.42
CA GLN A 192 -2.29 -16.16 -5.62
C GLN A 192 -2.08 -17.68 -5.54
N ALA A 193 -0.95 -18.13 -4.98
CA ALA A 193 -0.72 -19.55 -4.75
C ALA A 193 -1.75 -20.15 -3.78
N GLY A 194 -2.12 -19.41 -2.74
CA GLY A 194 -3.22 -19.76 -1.84
C GLY A 194 -4.56 -19.87 -2.55
N GLY A 195 -4.88 -18.89 -3.42
CA GLY A 195 -6.08 -18.92 -4.26
C GLY A 195 -6.15 -20.16 -5.16
N ARG A 196 -5.04 -20.50 -5.84
CA ARG A 196 -4.93 -21.72 -6.66
C ARG A 196 -5.10 -23.00 -5.83
N TYR A 197 -4.52 -23.03 -4.63
CA TYR A 197 -4.71 -24.15 -3.70
C TYR A 197 -6.19 -24.37 -3.36
N ARG A 198 -6.92 -23.29 -3.05
CA ARG A 198 -8.36 -23.35 -2.78
C ARG A 198 -9.16 -23.85 -3.99
N GLU A 199 -8.87 -23.33 -5.18
CA GLU A 199 -9.50 -23.77 -6.43
C GLU A 199 -9.30 -25.27 -6.69
N LEU A 200 -8.09 -25.79 -6.46
CA LEU A 200 -7.80 -27.22 -6.58
C LEU A 200 -8.58 -28.06 -5.57
N LEU A 201 -8.69 -27.62 -4.31
CA LEU A 201 -9.49 -28.33 -3.31
C LEU A 201 -10.97 -28.35 -3.65
N ASP A 202 -11.52 -27.25 -4.18
CA ASP A 202 -12.92 -27.19 -4.57
C ASP A 202 -13.20 -28.03 -5.82
N SER A 203 -12.28 -28.03 -6.79
CA SER A 203 -12.31 -28.97 -7.93
C SER A 203 -12.28 -30.42 -7.45
N ALA A 204 -11.37 -30.77 -6.54
CA ALA A 204 -11.27 -32.11 -5.96
C ALA A 204 -12.59 -32.51 -5.27
N LYS A 205 -13.16 -31.65 -4.42
CA LYS A 205 -14.46 -31.91 -3.78
C LYS A 205 -15.57 -32.14 -4.81
N ALA A 206 -15.63 -31.32 -5.86
CA ALA A 206 -16.62 -31.46 -6.93
C ALA A 206 -16.47 -32.80 -7.67
N MET A 207 -15.25 -33.20 -8.03
CA MET A 207 -14.98 -34.48 -8.69
C MET A 207 -15.29 -35.68 -7.80
N HIS A 208 -15.01 -35.59 -6.50
CA HIS A 208 -15.38 -36.61 -5.54
C HIS A 208 -16.89 -36.76 -5.40
N ASN A 209 -17.63 -35.65 -5.32
CA ASN A 209 -19.09 -35.66 -5.25
C ASN A 209 -19.72 -36.25 -6.52
N LEU A 210 -19.23 -35.85 -7.70
CA LEU A 210 -19.66 -36.43 -8.98
C LEU A 210 -19.42 -37.95 -9.03
N ALA A 211 -18.26 -38.42 -8.57
CA ALA A 211 -17.98 -39.86 -8.50
C ALA A 211 -18.96 -40.59 -7.57
N ARG A 212 -19.34 -39.98 -6.43
CA ARG A 212 -20.32 -40.55 -5.50
C ARG A 212 -21.72 -40.63 -6.10
N GLU A 213 -22.15 -39.59 -6.82
CA GLU A 213 -23.43 -39.56 -7.53
C GLU A 213 -23.50 -40.67 -8.58
N LEU A 214 -22.47 -40.80 -9.42
CA LEU A 214 -22.38 -41.85 -10.43
C LEU A 214 -22.35 -43.27 -9.82
N ILE A 215 -21.73 -43.45 -8.64
CA ILE A 215 -21.78 -44.72 -7.90
C ILE A 215 -23.20 -45.00 -7.39
N GLY A 216 -23.92 -43.96 -6.94
CA GLY A 216 -25.33 -44.03 -6.57
C GLY A 216 -26.18 -44.50 -7.74
N GLU A 217 -26.09 -43.81 -8.87
CA GLU A 217 -26.79 -44.20 -10.11
C GLU A 217 -26.48 -45.64 -10.50
N LEU A 218 -25.21 -46.05 -10.47
CA LEU A 218 -24.81 -47.42 -10.79
C LEU A 218 -25.47 -48.46 -9.88
N ARG A 219 -25.63 -48.14 -8.58
CA ARG A 219 -26.31 -49.02 -7.61
C ARG A 219 -27.81 -49.08 -7.89
N ASP A 220 -28.43 -47.93 -8.18
CA ASP A 220 -29.86 -47.85 -8.49
C ASP A 220 -30.21 -48.61 -9.78
N TYR A 221 -29.36 -48.49 -10.82
CA TYR A 221 -29.49 -49.27 -12.05
C TYR A 221 -29.37 -50.78 -11.80
N ALA A 222 -28.50 -51.19 -10.87
CA ALA A 222 -28.30 -52.59 -10.52
C ALA A 222 -29.44 -53.17 -9.66
N SER A 223 -30.11 -52.35 -8.84
CA SER A 223 -31.20 -52.78 -7.96
C SER A 223 -32.57 -52.79 -8.64
N HIS A 224 -32.86 -51.85 -9.57
CA HIS A 224 -34.19 -51.70 -10.16
C HIS A 224 -34.41 -52.48 -11.46
N ASN A 225 -33.36 -53.05 -12.07
CA ASN A 225 -33.46 -53.79 -13.34
C ASN A 225 -33.23 -55.29 -13.14
N GLU A 226 -34.05 -55.92 -12.30
CA GLU A 226 -34.04 -57.38 -12.11
C GLU A 226 -34.18 -58.09 -13.48
N GLY A 227 -33.06 -58.55 -14.03
CA GLY A 227 -33.00 -59.38 -15.25
C GLY A 227 -32.59 -58.68 -16.55
N ILE A 228 -32.54 -57.34 -16.64
CA ILE A 228 -32.07 -56.63 -17.85
C ILE A 228 -30.76 -55.91 -17.55
N ALA A 229 -29.66 -56.54 -17.92
CA ALA A 229 -28.35 -55.88 -17.87
C ALA A 229 -28.27 -54.82 -18.98
N TYR A 230 -27.81 -53.62 -18.65
CA TYR A 230 -27.36 -52.61 -19.62
C TYR A 230 -25.84 -52.46 -19.63
N PRO A 231 -25.06 -53.46 -20.14
CA PRO A 231 -23.60 -53.45 -20.06
C PRO A 231 -22.94 -52.17 -20.60
N LYS A 232 -23.52 -51.59 -21.66
CA LYS A 232 -22.99 -50.35 -22.27
C LYS A 232 -23.11 -49.14 -21.33
N ILE A 233 -24.26 -48.99 -20.67
CA ILE A 233 -24.50 -47.90 -19.71
C ILE A 233 -23.60 -48.08 -18.48
N CYS A 234 -23.57 -49.28 -17.90
CA CYS A 234 -22.70 -49.58 -16.76
C CYS A 234 -21.21 -49.37 -17.09
N LYS A 235 -20.77 -49.71 -18.31
CA LYS A 235 -19.40 -49.46 -18.77
C LYS A 235 -19.10 -47.98 -18.85
N MET A 236 -20.02 -47.17 -19.37
CA MET A 236 -19.88 -45.72 -19.47
C MET A 236 -19.82 -45.06 -18.09
N ILE A 237 -20.74 -45.40 -17.17
CA ILE A 237 -20.75 -44.86 -15.80
C ILE A 237 -19.44 -45.22 -15.08
N ARG A 238 -18.97 -46.46 -15.19
CA ARG A 238 -17.69 -46.89 -14.61
C ARG A 238 -16.50 -46.12 -15.19
N ALA A 239 -16.50 -45.81 -16.48
CA ALA A 239 -15.45 -45.01 -17.10
C ALA A 239 -15.46 -43.57 -16.56
N ASN A 240 -16.63 -42.96 -16.41
CA ASN A 240 -16.78 -41.62 -15.84
C ASN A 240 -16.35 -41.58 -14.36
N ILE A 241 -16.74 -42.57 -13.54
CA ILE A 241 -16.26 -42.71 -12.16
C ILE A 241 -14.73 -42.76 -12.12
N ARG A 242 -14.11 -43.56 -13.00
CA ARG A 242 -12.64 -43.67 -13.07
C ARG A 242 -12.00 -42.33 -13.38
N LYS A 243 -12.52 -41.60 -14.38
CA LYS A 243 -12.05 -40.27 -14.77
C LYS A 243 -12.18 -39.26 -13.64
N SER A 244 -13.31 -39.21 -12.96
CA SER A 244 -13.52 -38.30 -11.82
C SER A 244 -12.59 -38.62 -10.65
N LEU A 245 -12.35 -39.91 -10.35
CA LEU A 245 -11.41 -40.31 -9.29
C LEU A 245 -9.95 -40.04 -9.66
N GLU A 246 -9.59 -40.10 -10.95
CA GLU A 246 -8.27 -39.73 -11.44
C GLU A 246 -8.04 -38.22 -11.27
N GLN A 247 -8.97 -37.38 -11.77
CA GLN A 247 -8.90 -35.93 -11.58
C GLN A 247 -8.86 -35.53 -10.10
N TRP A 248 -9.67 -36.17 -9.24
CA TRP A 248 -9.63 -35.95 -7.79
C TRP A 248 -8.25 -36.25 -7.19
N ARG A 249 -7.56 -37.30 -7.65
CA ARG A 249 -6.21 -37.64 -7.17
C ARG A 249 -5.19 -36.61 -7.64
N ASP A 250 -5.29 -36.19 -8.88
CA ASP A 250 -4.36 -35.21 -9.47
C ASP A 250 -4.52 -33.85 -8.81
N ASP A 251 -5.76 -33.38 -8.60
CA ASP A 251 -6.06 -32.11 -7.92
C ASP A 251 -5.57 -32.12 -6.47
N ASN A 252 -5.80 -33.21 -5.71
CA ASN A 252 -5.29 -33.31 -4.34
C ASN A 252 -3.76 -33.39 -4.28
N ARG A 253 -3.13 -34.06 -5.25
CA ARG A 253 -1.67 -34.10 -5.33
C ARG A 253 -1.12 -32.71 -5.58
N ALA A 254 -1.65 -32.00 -6.58
CA ALA A 254 -1.24 -30.63 -6.90
C ALA A 254 -1.48 -29.66 -5.73
N ALA A 255 -2.60 -29.81 -5.02
CA ALA A 255 -2.87 -29.01 -3.82
C ALA A 255 -1.87 -29.34 -2.69
N GLY A 256 -1.54 -30.62 -2.49
CA GLY A 256 -0.51 -31.06 -1.54
C GLY A 256 0.86 -30.48 -1.88
N ASP A 257 1.29 -30.59 -3.14
CA ASP A 257 2.58 -30.09 -3.61
C ASP A 257 2.70 -28.57 -3.40
N LEU A 258 1.64 -27.80 -3.72
CA LEU A 258 1.59 -26.36 -3.46
C LEU A 258 1.67 -26.05 -1.97
N ARG A 259 0.92 -26.76 -1.13
CA ARG A 259 0.95 -26.53 0.31
C ARG A 259 2.35 -26.82 0.87
N ASP A 260 2.97 -27.92 0.47
CA ASP A 260 4.29 -28.32 0.95
C ASP A 260 5.38 -27.31 0.55
N GLU A 261 5.30 -26.72 -0.64
CA GLU A 261 6.19 -25.64 -1.08
C GLU A 261 6.15 -24.42 -0.13
N TRP A 262 4.94 -24.02 0.28
CA TRP A 262 4.74 -22.83 1.11
C TRP A 262 4.90 -23.11 2.62
N GLU A 263 4.56 -24.31 3.09
CA GLU A 263 4.70 -24.76 4.48
C GLU A 263 6.13 -25.24 4.81
N ALA A 264 7.00 -25.41 3.80
CA ALA A 264 8.36 -25.92 3.96
C ALA A 264 9.11 -25.28 5.14
N PRO A 265 9.65 -26.09 6.07
CA PRO A 265 10.25 -25.59 7.30
C PRO A 265 11.49 -24.75 7.00
N ALA A 266 11.74 -23.78 7.90
CA ALA A 266 12.93 -22.95 7.84
C ALA A 266 14.22 -23.81 7.81
N PRO A 267 15.24 -23.45 7.02
CA PRO A 267 16.54 -24.03 7.19
C PRO A 267 17.05 -23.75 8.61
N LYS A 268 17.75 -24.70 9.23
CA LYS A 268 18.20 -24.60 10.63
C LYS A 268 19.03 -23.36 10.95
N ALA A 269 19.67 -22.76 9.94
CA ALA A 269 20.49 -21.56 10.05
C ALA A 269 19.76 -20.27 9.61
N ALA A 270 18.43 -20.29 9.47
CA ALA A 270 17.65 -19.12 9.08
C ALA A 270 17.73 -18.01 10.13
N SER A 271 17.97 -16.78 9.69
CA SER A 271 17.92 -15.60 10.57
C SER A 271 16.48 -15.31 11.03
N ASN A 272 16.33 -14.56 12.12
CA ASN A 272 15.02 -14.12 12.61
C ASN A 272 14.23 -13.32 11.55
N GLN A 273 14.93 -12.53 10.73
CA GLN A 273 14.31 -11.78 9.63
C GLN A 273 13.76 -12.72 8.55
N TRP A 274 14.49 -13.78 8.21
CA TRP A 274 14.02 -14.80 7.28
C TRP A 274 12.76 -15.49 7.81
N GLN A 275 12.74 -15.86 9.09
CA GLN A 275 11.60 -16.53 9.71
C GLN A 275 10.36 -15.63 9.74
N ALA A 276 10.53 -14.36 10.11
CA ALA A 276 9.46 -13.38 10.07
C ALA A 276 8.91 -13.18 8.65
N ARG A 277 9.80 -13.10 7.64
CA ARG A 277 9.40 -12.99 6.24
C ARG A 277 8.64 -14.21 5.76
N LYS A 278 9.15 -15.43 6.02
CA LYS A 278 8.49 -16.69 5.65
C LYS A 278 7.11 -16.80 6.30
N ARG A 279 6.97 -16.38 7.56
CA ARG A 279 5.68 -16.33 8.26
C ARG A 279 4.69 -15.38 7.57
N GLN A 280 5.12 -14.17 7.21
CA GLN A 280 4.26 -13.22 6.47
C GLN A 280 3.79 -13.80 5.13
N LEU A 281 4.67 -14.48 4.40
CA LEU A 281 4.32 -15.12 3.14
C LEU A 281 3.34 -16.29 3.34
N TRP A 282 3.51 -17.07 4.43
CA TRP A 282 2.54 -18.10 4.78
C TRP A 282 1.18 -17.51 5.16
N GLU A 283 1.14 -16.40 5.91
CA GLU A 283 -0.11 -15.70 6.24
C GLU A 283 -0.81 -15.19 4.97
N ALA A 284 -0.06 -14.67 4.00
CA ALA A 284 -0.59 -14.28 2.68
C ALA A 284 -1.16 -15.48 1.90
N PHE A 285 -0.45 -16.60 1.87
CA PHE A 285 -0.91 -17.84 1.26
C PHE A 285 -2.19 -18.34 1.95
N ALA A 286 -2.22 -18.36 3.28
CA ALA A 286 -3.36 -18.83 4.05
C ALA A 286 -4.59 -17.94 3.85
N ASP A 287 -4.41 -16.62 3.76
CA ASP A 287 -5.48 -15.68 3.41
C ASP A 287 -6.05 -15.96 2.02
N GLY A 288 -5.19 -16.09 1.00
CA GLY A 288 -5.61 -16.45 -0.35
C GLY A 288 -6.33 -17.81 -0.43
N ALA A 289 -5.90 -18.75 0.42
CA ALA A 289 -6.48 -20.09 0.54
C ALA A 289 -7.75 -20.16 1.41
N ASP A 290 -8.12 -19.07 2.09
CA ASP A 290 -9.20 -19.04 3.10
C ASP A 290 -8.98 -20.06 4.24
N ILE A 291 -7.73 -20.21 4.67
CA ILE A 291 -7.32 -21.03 5.80
C ILE A 291 -7.26 -20.14 7.03
N THR A 292 -8.04 -20.46 8.05
CA THR A 292 -7.98 -19.76 9.33
C THR A 292 -6.68 -20.16 10.04
N THR A 293 -5.72 -19.23 10.11
CA THR A 293 -4.42 -19.39 10.81
C THR A 293 -4.52 -19.19 12.31
#